data_AF-A0A2E6PUF5-F1
#
_entry.id   AF-A0A2E6PUF5-F1
#
_cell.length_a   1.000
_cell.length_b   1.000
_cell.length_c   1.000
_cell.angle_alpha   90.00
_cell.angle_beta   90.00
_cell.angle_gamma   90.00
#
_symmetry.space_group_name_H-M   'P 1'
#
loop_
_entity.id
_entity.type
_entity.pdbx_description
1 polymer ?
#
loop_
_entity_poly.entity_id
_entity_poly.type
_entity_poly.pdbx_seq_one_letter_code
_entity_poly.pdbx_strand_id
1 'polypeptide(L)'
;MGFNDDSNDRKEVLEKMKTFEKHNVTHLSASSINEYIANPAKWILRVSGYKDIFGNPAMWRGSATDNAICKALQNEDFTLQDAIRSSVEDYDSFWSKSVSHAEIDLQKVEAEKSSLAKYVQTAFEYYRDRPYRPIEIQKKISLNIDPKYPEIIGYIDFLYEEVVCDMKTVARLPSETPESVNRQLSIYAYAEKKPAIVDYVHCTKTSSQVVSREINDLDHHFKVVNQAVSSMEKILSFSDDIQEIAFLMVPNLDDWRWSELEKQAAKKLWSYLGS
;
A
#
# COMPACT_ATOMS: atom_id res chain seq x y z
N MET A 1 30.01 -8.29 37.62
CA MET A 1 28.89 -8.86 36.85
C MET A 1 28.31 -7.76 36.00
N GLY A 2 28.24 -7.94 34.68
CA GLY A 2 27.57 -7.00 33.76
C GLY A 2 28.48 -6.39 32.68
N PHE A 3 28.98 -7.21 31.74
CA PHE A 3 29.61 -6.73 30.49
C PHE A 3 29.37 -7.69 29.30
N ASN A 4 28.33 -8.53 29.35
CA ASN A 4 28.04 -9.56 28.32
C ASN A 4 26.72 -9.35 27.55
N ASP A 5 25.95 -8.29 27.83
CA ASP A 5 24.64 -8.05 27.19
C ASP A 5 24.80 -7.36 25.82
N ASP A 6 25.61 -6.30 25.76
CA ASP A 6 25.78 -5.44 24.59
C ASP A 6 26.35 -6.14 23.34
N SER A 7 27.13 -7.21 23.52
CA SER A 7 27.73 -7.95 22.41
C SER A 7 26.78 -8.96 21.76
N ASN A 8 25.87 -9.56 22.54
CA ASN A 8 24.88 -10.49 22.02
C ASN A 8 23.77 -9.74 21.29
N ASP A 9 23.30 -8.63 21.86
CA ASP A 9 22.28 -7.79 21.23
C ASP A 9 22.74 -7.23 19.88
N ARG A 10 23.97 -6.72 19.79
CA ARG A 10 24.53 -6.27 18.51
C ARG A 10 24.65 -7.39 17.48
N LYS A 11 24.98 -8.61 17.91
CA LYS A 11 25.09 -9.76 17.01
C LYS A 11 23.70 -10.17 16.49
N GLU A 12 22.70 -10.21 17.36
CA GLU A 12 21.31 -10.49 16.98
C GLU A 12 20.74 -9.45 16.02
N VAL A 13 20.99 -8.16 16.28
CA VAL A 13 20.58 -7.05 15.40
C VAL A 13 21.18 -7.23 14.01
N LEU A 14 22.49 -7.48 13.93
CA LEU A 14 23.19 -7.70 12.66
C LEU A 14 22.71 -8.95 11.92
N GLU A 15 22.34 -10.01 12.64
CA GLU A 15 21.87 -11.26 12.05
C GLU A 15 20.48 -11.12 11.43
N LYS A 16 19.56 -10.44 12.11
CA LYS A 16 18.20 -10.21 11.60
C LYS A 16 18.14 -9.21 10.46
N MET A 17 18.96 -8.15 10.48
CA MET A 17 19.10 -7.27 9.31
C MET A 17 19.61 -8.06 8.11
N LYS A 18 20.61 -8.93 8.32
CA LYS A 18 21.12 -9.83 7.27
C LYS A 18 20.04 -10.76 6.73
N THR A 19 19.09 -11.23 7.55
CA THR A 19 17.99 -12.09 7.08
C THR A 19 17.20 -11.41 5.95
N PHE A 20 16.75 -10.16 6.14
CA PHE A 20 16.02 -9.45 5.08
C PHE A 20 16.93 -9.11 3.88
N GLU A 21 18.16 -8.67 4.14
CA GLU A 21 19.12 -8.30 3.09
C GLU A 21 19.48 -9.46 2.15
N LYS A 22 19.64 -10.68 2.69
CA LYS A 22 19.90 -11.91 1.91
C LYS A 22 18.82 -12.15 0.85
N HIS A 23 17.59 -11.79 1.16
CA HIS A 23 16.43 -11.91 0.27
C HIS A 23 16.12 -10.61 -0.50
N ASN A 24 17.08 -9.68 -0.56
CA ASN A 24 16.97 -8.38 -1.25
C ASN A 24 15.82 -7.48 -0.73
N VAL A 25 15.40 -7.65 0.52
CA VAL A 25 14.39 -6.81 1.16
C VAL A 25 15.10 -5.68 1.90
N THR A 26 15.26 -4.52 1.27
CA THR A 26 15.99 -3.37 1.83
C THR A 26 15.12 -2.41 2.65
N HIS A 27 13.81 -2.48 2.48
CA HIS A 27 12.80 -1.70 3.20
C HIS A 27 11.48 -2.47 3.20
N LEU A 28 10.60 -2.11 4.14
CA LEU A 28 9.22 -2.57 4.17
C LEU A 28 8.30 -1.41 3.81
N SER A 29 7.04 -1.72 3.52
CA SER A 29 5.98 -0.74 3.32
C SER A 29 4.70 -1.23 3.97
N ALA A 30 3.77 -0.32 4.23
CA ALA A 30 2.45 -0.71 4.72
C ALA A 30 1.76 -1.71 3.76
N SER A 31 1.94 -1.55 2.45
CA SER A 31 1.38 -2.46 1.45
C SER A 31 2.04 -3.84 1.47
N SER A 32 3.37 -3.93 1.65
CA SER A 32 4.05 -5.24 1.72
C SER A 32 3.71 -6.00 2.99
N ILE A 33 3.61 -5.30 4.13
CA ILE A 33 3.21 -5.90 5.41
C ILE A 33 1.74 -6.36 5.34
N ASN A 34 0.85 -5.54 4.76
CA ASN A 34 -0.54 -5.92 4.54
C ASN A 34 -0.68 -7.11 3.58
N GLU A 35 0.13 -7.17 2.53
CA GLU A 35 0.16 -8.31 1.61
C GLU A 35 0.60 -9.59 2.33
N TYR A 36 1.65 -9.52 3.15
CA TYR A 36 2.09 -10.65 3.98
C TYR A 36 0.95 -11.15 4.89
N ILE A 37 0.28 -10.26 5.61
CA ILE A 37 -0.82 -10.65 6.52
C ILE A 37 -1.97 -11.29 5.75
N ALA A 38 -2.33 -10.74 4.58
CA ALA A 38 -3.47 -11.23 3.80
C ALA A 38 -3.15 -12.52 3.03
N ASN A 39 -1.94 -12.65 2.49
CA ASN A 39 -1.50 -13.75 1.66
C ASN A 39 0.04 -13.89 1.70
N PRO A 40 0.57 -14.63 2.68
CA PRO A 40 2.02 -14.83 2.84
C PRO A 40 2.69 -15.40 1.59
N ALA A 41 2.03 -16.31 0.87
CA ALA A 41 2.59 -16.92 -0.34
C ALA A 41 2.74 -15.90 -1.48
N LYS A 42 1.77 -14.99 -1.62
CA LYS A 42 1.89 -13.88 -2.57
C LYS A 42 3.04 -12.95 -2.20
N TRP A 43 3.22 -12.66 -0.92
CA TRP A 43 4.37 -11.88 -0.45
C TRP A 43 5.70 -12.60 -0.73
N ILE A 44 5.81 -13.91 -0.52
CA ILE A 44 7.02 -14.69 -0.88
C ILE A 44 7.32 -14.62 -2.38
N LEU A 45 6.31 -14.64 -3.25
CA LEU A 45 6.52 -14.40 -4.67
C LEU A 45 7.15 -13.01 -4.93
N ARG A 46 6.76 -11.97 -4.18
CA ARG A 46 7.40 -10.65 -4.30
C ARG A 46 8.86 -10.67 -3.85
N VAL A 47 9.13 -11.35 -2.73
CA VAL A 47 10.49 -11.51 -2.19
C VAL A 47 11.38 -12.27 -3.17
N SER A 48 10.83 -13.21 -3.95
CA SER A 48 11.56 -13.90 -5.03
C SER A 48 11.95 -12.98 -6.20
N GLY A 49 11.64 -11.68 -6.14
CA GLY A 49 11.95 -10.68 -7.15
C GLY A 49 10.85 -10.46 -8.19
N TYR A 50 9.71 -11.18 -8.11
CA TYR A 50 8.63 -11.01 -9.07
C TYR A 50 7.84 -9.72 -8.80
N LYS A 51 7.78 -8.84 -9.81
CA LYS A 51 7.05 -7.56 -9.75
C LYS A 51 5.95 -7.54 -10.81
N ASP A 52 4.71 -7.38 -10.36
CA ASP A 52 3.55 -7.08 -11.19
C ASP A 52 3.25 -5.61 -10.93
N ILE A 53 3.60 -4.79 -11.91
CA ILE A 53 3.59 -3.33 -11.81
C ILE A 53 2.36 -2.72 -12.48
N PHE A 54 1.46 -3.53 -13.01
CA PHE A 54 0.42 -3.05 -13.92
C PHE A 54 -0.87 -2.66 -13.20
N GLY A 55 -1.16 -3.22 -12.02
CA GLY A 55 -2.37 -2.88 -11.25
C GLY A 55 -3.67 -3.28 -11.97
N ASN A 56 -4.80 -2.74 -11.50
CA ASN A 56 -6.12 -2.98 -12.10
C ASN A 56 -6.90 -1.66 -12.29
N PRO A 57 -8.00 -1.65 -13.08
CA PRO A 57 -8.78 -0.45 -13.36
C PRO A 57 -9.19 0.37 -12.13
N ALA A 58 -9.59 -0.28 -11.03
CA ALA A 58 -9.96 0.42 -9.79
C ALA A 58 -8.75 1.07 -9.10
N MET A 59 -7.59 0.42 -9.11
CA MET A 59 -6.33 1.01 -8.62
C MET A 59 -5.92 2.21 -9.45
N TRP A 60 -6.01 2.13 -10.79
CA TRP A 60 -5.69 3.23 -11.68
C TRP A 60 -6.58 4.44 -11.44
N ARG A 61 -7.90 4.22 -11.26
CA ARG A 61 -8.83 5.28 -10.88
C ARG A 61 -8.42 5.94 -9.57
N GLY A 62 -8.05 5.14 -8.57
CA GLY A 62 -7.56 5.65 -7.28
C GLY A 62 -6.33 6.54 -7.43
N SER A 63 -5.27 6.03 -8.07
CA SER A 63 -4.03 6.76 -8.31
C SER A 63 -4.22 8.01 -9.17
N ALA A 64 -5.03 7.93 -10.23
CA ALA A 64 -5.32 9.08 -11.09
C ALA A 64 -6.11 10.18 -10.34
N THR A 65 -7.05 9.79 -9.48
CA THR A 65 -7.77 10.73 -8.62
C THR A 65 -6.80 11.39 -7.64
N ASP A 66 -5.98 10.61 -6.94
CA ASP A 66 -5.00 11.11 -5.97
C ASP A 66 -4.01 12.09 -6.59
N ASN A 67 -3.39 11.73 -7.72
CA ASN A 67 -2.49 12.60 -8.46
C ASN A 67 -3.16 13.93 -8.85
N ALA A 68 -4.41 13.90 -9.32
CA ALA A 68 -5.14 15.10 -9.72
C ALA A 68 -5.43 16.02 -8.53
N ILE A 69 -5.79 15.46 -7.37
CA ILE A 69 -6.02 16.23 -6.14
C ILE A 69 -4.72 16.80 -5.59
N CYS A 70 -3.63 16.04 -5.62
CA CYS A 70 -2.30 16.54 -5.24
C CYS A 70 -1.91 17.76 -6.11
N LYS A 71 -2.04 17.65 -7.45
CA LYS A 71 -1.79 18.77 -8.37
C LYS A 71 -2.67 19.97 -8.06
N ALA A 72 -3.96 19.74 -7.77
CA ALA A 72 -4.92 20.79 -7.44
C ALA A 72 -4.61 21.51 -6.11
N LEU A 73 -4.10 20.80 -5.12
CA LEU A 73 -3.74 21.37 -3.82
C LEU A 73 -2.38 22.07 -3.84
N GLN A 74 -1.48 21.67 -4.73
CA GLN A 74 -0.18 22.31 -4.93
C GLN A 74 -0.23 23.57 -5.80
N ASN A 75 -1.30 23.76 -6.58
CA ASN A 75 -1.46 24.88 -7.49
C ASN A 75 -2.88 25.47 -7.40
N GLU A 76 -2.99 26.68 -6.84
CA GLU A 76 -4.30 27.30 -6.62
C GLU A 76 -5.07 27.59 -7.92
N ASP A 77 -4.38 27.85 -9.03
CA ASP A 77 -4.98 28.11 -10.34
C ASP A 77 -5.46 26.84 -11.06
N PHE A 78 -5.10 25.66 -10.53
CA PHE A 78 -5.44 24.38 -11.15
C PHE A 78 -6.94 24.09 -11.00
N THR A 79 -7.67 24.20 -12.11
CA THR A 79 -9.13 24.16 -12.11
C THR A 79 -9.66 22.72 -12.00
N LEU A 80 -10.96 22.58 -11.71
CA LEU A 80 -11.63 21.28 -11.75
C LEU A 80 -11.49 20.60 -13.13
N GLN A 81 -11.55 21.38 -14.22
CA GLN A 81 -11.40 20.83 -15.57
C GLN A 81 -9.97 20.33 -15.83
N ASP A 82 -8.96 21.03 -15.32
CA ASP A 82 -7.56 20.58 -15.39
C ASP A 82 -7.35 19.28 -14.58
N ALA A 83 -7.98 19.18 -13.40
CA ALA A 83 -7.94 17.98 -12.59
C ALA A 83 -8.59 16.78 -13.28
N ILE A 84 -9.78 16.96 -13.87
CA ILE A 84 -10.44 15.91 -14.63
C ILE A 84 -9.58 15.49 -15.82
N ARG A 85 -9.10 16.45 -16.63
CA ARG A 85 -8.23 16.15 -17.79
C ARG A 85 -6.98 15.37 -17.37
N SER A 86 -6.26 15.87 -16.37
CA SER A 86 -5.04 15.20 -15.89
C SER A 86 -5.31 13.81 -15.33
N SER A 87 -6.44 13.59 -14.66
CA SER A 87 -6.78 12.25 -14.15
C SER A 87 -7.03 11.25 -15.29
N VAL A 88 -7.67 11.70 -16.38
CA VAL A 88 -7.93 10.86 -17.56
C VAL A 88 -6.62 10.50 -18.25
N GLU A 89 -5.69 11.46 -18.38
CA GLU A 89 -4.35 11.23 -18.94
C GLU A 89 -3.55 10.20 -18.11
N ASP A 90 -3.56 10.33 -16.78
CA ASP A 90 -2.89 9.37 -15.88
C ASP A 90 -3.52 7.97 -16.01
N TYR A 91 -4.86 7.90 -16.03
CA TYR A 91 -5.59 6.63 -16.20
C TYR A 91 -5.27 5.94 -17.52
N ASP A 92 -5.27 6.68 -18.63
CA ASP A 92 -4.94 6.16 -19.96
C ASP A 92 -3.47 5.72 -20.05
N SER A 93 -2.57 6.41 -19.34
CA SER A 93 -1.17 5.98 -19.22
C SER A 93 -1.03 4.63 -18.49
N PHE A 94 -1.74 4.45 -17.37
CA PHE A 94 -1.75 3.18 -16.64
C PHE A 94 -2.31 2.05 -17.51
N TRP A 95 -3.43 2.29 -18.17
CA TRP A 95 -4.02 1.33 -19.09
C TRP A 95 -3.04 0.97 -20.21
N SER A 96 -2.49 1.95 -20.93
CA SER A 96 -1.57 1.69 -22.04
C SER A 96 -0.37 0.81 -21.66
N LYS A 97 0.22 1.02 -20.47
CA LYS A 97 1.33 0.21 -19.96
C LYS A 97 0.93 -1.24 -19.66
N SER A 98 -0.34 -1.47 -19.33
CA SER A 98 -0.86 -2.78 -18.91
C SER A 98 -1.29 -3.69 -20.06
N VAL A 99 -1.77 -3.13 -21.18
CA VAL A 99 -2.36 -3.90 -22.31
C VAL A 99 -1.38 -4.90 -22.92
N SER A 100 -0.09 -4.59 -22.95
CA SER A 100 0.93 -5.49 -23.49
C SER A 100 1.32 -6.64 -22.56
N HIS A 101 0.79 -6.66 -21.33
CA HIS A 101 1.25 -7.58 -20.29
C HIS A 101 0.15 -8.44 -19.71
N ALA A 102 -1.10 -7.97 -19.64
CA ALA A 102 -2.20 -8.73 -19.06
C ALA A 102 -3.47 -8.62 -19.90
N GLU A 103 -4.28 -9.68 -19.90
CA GLU A 103 -5.66 -9.61 -20.38
C GLU A 103 -6.50 -8.85 -19.35
N ILE A 104 -7.08 -7.73 -19.78
CA ILE A 104 -7.82 -6.83 -18.91
C ILE A 104 -9.23 -6.69 -19.45
N ASP A 105 -10.20 -6.81 -18.55
CA ASP A 105 -11.61 -6.65 -18.83
C ASP A 105 -11.91 -5.21 -19.28
N LEU A 106 -12.09 -5.03 -20.58
CA LEU A 106 -12.38 -3.73 -21.20
C LEU A 106 -13.66 -3.08 -20.66
N GLN A 107 -14.65 -3.87 -20.22
CA GLN A 107 -15.87 -3.31 -19.63
C GLN A 107 -15.56 -2.66 -18.28
N LYS A 108 -14.68 -3.26 -17.47
CA LYS A 108 -14.21 -2.65 -16.21
C LYS A 108 -13.37 -1.41 -16.47
N VAL A 109 -12.51 -1.44 -17.48
CA VAL A 109 -11.70 -0.26 -17.85
C VAL A 109 -12.61 0.93 -18.15
N GLU A 110 -13.62 0.74 -19.00
CA GLU A 110 -14.55 1.80 -19.39
C GLU A 110 -15.46 2.24 -18.23
N ALA A 111 -15.93 1.28 -17.42
CA ALA A 111 -16.75 1.58 -16.26
C ALA A 111 -16.01 2.43 -15.22
N GLU A 112 -14.75 2.11 -14.91
CA GLU A 112 -13.95 2.89 -13.96
C GLU A 112 -13.57 4.25 -14.56
N LYS A 113 -13.19 4.31 -15.84
CA LYS A 113 -12.87 5.56 -16.55
C LYS A 113 -14.05 6.53 -16.60
N SER A 114 -15.24 6.04 -16.94
CA SER A 114 -16.46 6.87 -16.98
C SER A 114 -16.88 7.41 -15.60
N SER A 115 -16.49 6.74 -14.51
CA SER A 115 -16.73 7.21 -13.15
C SER A 115 -15.70 8.22 -12.65
N LEU A 116 -14.53 8.32 -13.30
CA LEU A 116 -13.35 9.05 -12.80
C LEU A 116 -13.64 10.53 -12.55
N ALA A 117 -14.32 11.20 -13.49
CA ALA A 117 -14.69 12.62 -13.35
C ALA A 117 -15.50 12.89 -12.08
N LYS A 118 -16.39 11.95 -11.70
CA LYS A 118 -17.20 12.07 -10.49
C LYS A 118 -16.37 11.95 -9.22
N TYR A 119 -15.40 11.03 -9.18
CA TYR A 119 -14.48 10.92 -8.04
C TYR A 119 -13.62 12.17 -7.90
N VAL A 120 -13.04 12.65 -9.00
CA VAL A 120 -12.21 13.85 -9.02
C VAL A 120 -13.00 15.06 -8.58
N GLN A 121 -14.20 15.29 -9.14
CA GLN A 121 -15.04 16.42 -8.75
C GLN A 121 -15.38 16.39 -7.25
N THR A 122 -15.83 15.23 -6.76
CA THR A 122 -16.21 15.06 -5.34
C THR A 122 -15.05 15.36 -4.41
N ALA A 123 -13.86 14.87 -4.71
CA ALA A 123 -12.66 15.13 -3.91
C ALA A 123 -12.19 16.58 -4.07
N PHE A 124 -12.18 17.12 -5.29
CA PHE A 124 -11.72 18.47 -5.59
C PHE A 124 -12.53 19.52 -4.82
N GLU A 125 -13.86 19.46 -4.91
CA GLU A 125 -14.77 20.36 -4.20
C GLU A 125 -14.53 20.26 -2.68
N TYR A 126 -14.49 19.02 -2.15
CA TYR A 126 -14.25 18.79 -0.73
C TYR A 126 -12.94 19.38 -0.22
N TYR A 127 -11.82 19.14 -0.90
CA TYR A 127 -10.52 19.64 -0.46
C TYR A 127 -10.33 21.13 -0.75
N ARG A 128 -10.94 21.69 -1.81
CA ARG A 128 -10.88 23.14 -2.08
C ARG A 128 -11.62 23.95 -1.04
N ASP A 129 -12.75 23.45 -0.56
CA ASP A 129 -13.61 24.13 0.42
C ASP A 129 -13.11 23.98 1.87
N ARG A 130 -12.09 23.14 2.13
CA ARG A 130 -11.51 23.01 3.46
C ARG A 130 -10.92 24.34 3.94
N PRO A 131 -11.14 24.72 5.22
CA PRO A 131 -10.61 25.96 5.78
C PRO A 131 -9.09 25.91 6.03
N TYR A 132 -8.50 24.72 5.98
CA TYR A 132 -7.07 24.49 6.17
C TYR A 132 -6.49 23.71 5.00
N ARG A 133 -5.21 23.97 4.70
CA ARG A 133 -4.45 23.29 3.64
C ARG A 133 -3.44 22.31 4.25
N PRO A 134 -3.09 21.22 3.55
CA PRO A 134 -1.98 20.36 3.97
C PRO A 134 -0.69 21.19 4.04
N ILE A 135 0.14 20.93 5.04
CA ILE A 135 1.49 21.50 5.16
C ILE A 135 2.47 20.77 4.24
N GLU A 136 2.25 19.47 4.00
CA GLU A 136 3.02 18.66 3.07
C GLU A 136 2.07 17.72 2.31
N ILE A 137 2.38 17.46 1.05
CA ILE A 137 1.63 16.58 0.15
C ILE A 137 2.59 15.52 -0.37
N GLN A 138 2.17 14.26 -0.38
CA GLN A 138 2.99 13.11 -0.80
C GLN A 138 4.32 13.02 0.00
N LYS A 139 4.26 13.33 1.30
CA LYS A 139 5.43 13.34 2.18
C LYS A 139 5.96 11.92 2.35
N LYS A 140 7.23 11.71 2.03
CA LYS A 140 7.93 10.45 2.34
C LYS A 140 8.19 10.37 3.83
N ILE A 141 7.79 9.25 4.44
CA ILE A 141 8.18 8.88 5.80
C ILE A 141 9.18 7.72 5.77
N SER A 142 10.02 7.66 6.80
CA SER A 142 10.77 6.47 7.16
C SER A 142 10.59 6.20 8.65
N LEU A 143 10.21 4.97 9.00
CA LEU A 143 9.98 4.55 10.37
C LEU A 143 10.85 3.35 10.71
N ASN A 144 11.75 3.54 11.67
CA ASN A 144 12.53 2.46 12.27
C ASN A 144 11.80 1.96 13.51
N ILE A 145 11.23 0.75 13.44
CA ILE A 145 10.49 0.14 14.56
C ILE A 145 11.39 -0.63 15.52
N ASP A 146 12.50 -1.15 15.00
CA ASP A 146 13.54 -1.88 15.71
C ASP A 146 14.78 -1.90 14.81
N PRO A 147 15.98 -1.54 15.32
CA PRO A 147 17.21 -1.54 14.53
C PRO A 147 17.54 -2.85 13.82
N LYS A 148 16.98 -3.99 14.27
CA LYS A 148 17.19 -5.31 13.66
C LYS A 148 16.37 -5.56 12.39
N TYR A 149 15.45 -4.66 12.06
CA TYR A 149 14.57 -4.77 10.90
C TYR A 149 14.85 -3.63 9.91
N PRO A 150 14.63 -3.84 8.60
CA PRO A 150 14.66 -2.77 7.63
C PRO A 150 13.58 -1.71 7.94
N GLU A 151 13.86 -0.46 7.58
CA GLU A 151 12.91 0.64 7.81
C GLU A 151 11.61 0.45 7.03
N ILE A 152 10.50 0.92 7.62
CA ILE A 152 9.22 1.00 6.94
C ILE A 152 9.14 2.34 6.23
N ILE A 153 9.05 2.31 4.90
CA ILE A 153 8.89 3.48 4.04
C ILE A 153 7.44 3.60 3.60
N GLY A 154 6.93 4.83 3.62
CA GLY A 154 5.58 5.17 3.17
C GLY A 154 5.50 6.58 2.61
N TYR A 155 4.35 6.88 2.02
CA TYR A 155 4.02 8.19 1.49
C TYR A 155 2.67 8.60 2.07
N ILE A 156 2.66 9.73 2.77
CA ILE A 156 1.45 10.34 3.33
C ILE A 156 0.86 11.22 2.24
N ASP A 157 -0.41 10.98 1.87
CA ASP A 157 -1.10 11.79 0.86
C ASP A 157 -1.15 13.25 1.30
N PHE A 158 -1.70 13.52 2.48
CA PHE A 158 -1.84 14.86 3.04
C PHE A 158 -1.44 14.89 4.52
N LEU A 159 -0.39 15.66 4.82
CA LEU A 159 -0.03 15.98 6.20
C LEU A 159 -0.61 17.36 6.56
N TYR A 160 -1.43 17.42 7.61
CA TYR A 160 -1.90 18.66 8.20
C TYR A 160 -1.13 18.95 9.50
N GLU A 161 -1.31 20.15 10.06
CA GLU A 161 -0.65 20.57 11.29
C GLU A 161 -0.91 19.58 12.44
N GLU A 162 -2.16 19.15 12.61
CA GLU A 162 -2.57 18.29 13.73
C GLU A 162 -2.82 16.83 13.36
N VAL A 163 -2.90 16.47 12.07
CA VAL A 163 -3.38 15.14 11.66
C VAL A 163 -2.73 14.65 10.37
N VAL A 164 -2.51 13.34 10.30
CA VAL A 164 -2.17 12.61 9.07
C VAL A 164 -3.45 12.22 8.34
N CYS A 165 -3.53 12.46 7.04
CA CYS A 165 -4.69 12.12 6.24
C CYS A 165 -4.28 11.30 5.00
N ASP A 166 -4.95 10.16 4.80
CA ASP A 166 -4.86 9.31 3.61
C ASP A 166 -6.21 9.34 2.88
N MET A 167 -6.16 9.41 1.54
CA MET A 167 -7.36 9.45 0.71
C MET A 167 -7.59 8.10 0.03
N LYS A 168 -8.81 7.58 0.13
CA LYS A 168 -9.21 6.33 -0.55
C LYS A 168 -10.43 6.54 -1.42
N THR A 169 -10.34 6.14 -2.70
CA THR A 169 -11.52 6.07 -3.58
C THR A 169 -12.23 4.73 -3.38
N VAL A 170 -13.54 4.76 -3.13
CA VAL A 170 -14.34 3.56 -2.91
C VAL A 170 -15.68 3.62 -3.63
N ALA A 171 -16.06 2.52 -4.30
CA ALA A 171 -17.40 2.39 -4.89
C ALA A 171 -18.46 1.97 -3.87
N ARG A 172 -18.02 1.38 -2.76
CA ARG A 172 -18.84 1.00 -1.61
C ARG A 172 -18.15 1.47 -0.34
N LEU A 173 -18.79 2.36 0.39
CA LEU A 173 -18.30 2.77 1.70
C LEU A 173 -18.28 1.55 2.64
N PRO A 174 -17.13 1.21 3.24
CA PRO A 174 -17.06 0.08 4.15
C PRO A 174 -17.79 0.44 5.46
N SER A 175 -18.44 -0.52 6.12
CA SER A 175 -19.15 -0.27 7.39
C SER A 175 -18.19 0.17 8.49
N GLU A 176 -16.98 -0.40 8.49
CA GLU A 176 -15.87 -0.09 9.39
C GLU A 176 -14.62 0.20 8.55
N THR A 177 -13.63 0.90 9.12
CA THR A 177 -12.36 1.12 8.43
C THR A 177 -11.64 -0.23 8.28
N PRO A 178 -11.25 -0.66 7.06
CA PRO A 178 -10.58 -1.94 6.88
C PRO A 178 -9.27 -2.02 7.67
N GLU A 179 -8.99 -3.18 8.24
CA GLU A 179 -7.78 -3.43 9.02
C GLU A 179 -6.46 -3.10 8.28
N SER A 180 -6.44 -3.24 6.94
CA SER A 180 -5.29 -2.83 6.14
C SER A 180 -5.06 -1.32 6.14
N VAL A 181 -6.14 -0.53 6.15
CA VAL A 181 -6.09 0.94 6.24
C VAL A 181 -5.71 1.35 7.66
N ASN A 182 -6.31 0.73 8.68
CA ASN A 182 -5.95 0.98 10.08
C ASN A 182 -4.45 0.78 10.33
N ARG A 183 -3.87 -0.33 9.86
CA ARG A 183 -2.43 -0.58 9.97
C ARG A 183 -1.59 0.42 9.17
N GLN A 184 -1.96 0.73 7.93
CA GLN A 184 -1.24 1.72 7.12
C GLN A 184 -1.18 3.07 7.84
N LEU A 185 -2.32 3.56 8.32
CA LEU A 185 -2.39 4.85 8.99
C LEU A 185 -1.77 4.84 10.39
N SER A 186 -1.73 3.69 11.08
CA SER A 186 -0.97 3.56 12.33
C SER A 186 0.53 3.76 12.12
N ILE A 187 1.09 3.26 11.02
CA ILE A 187 2.50 3.48 10.67
C ILE A 187 2.75 4.98 10.46
N TYR A 188 1.86 5.66 9.73
CA TYR A 188 2.02 7.08 9.43
C TYR A 188 1.85 7.95 10.68
N ALA A 189 0.87 7.63 11.52
CA ALA A 189 0.64 8.26 12.80
C ALA A 189 1.86 8.15 13.73
N TYR A 190 2.48 6.98 13.81
CA TYR A 190 3.69 6.76 14.59
C TYR A 190 4.90 7.52 14.04
N ALA A 191 5.05 7.59 12.72
CA ALA A 191 6.14 8.33 12.07
C ALA A 191 6.04 9.85 12.34
N GLU A 192 4.83 10.42 12.24
CA GLU A 192 4.60 11.86 12.41
C GLU A 192 4.24 12.25 13.86
N LYS A 193 4.03 11.27 14.75
CA LYS A 193 3.54 11.45 16.12
C LYS A 193 2.24 12.26 16.19
N LYS A 194 1.32 11.94 15.29
CA LYS A 194 0.02 12.62 15.12
C LYS A 194 -1.12 11.60 15.02
N PRO A 195 -2.36 11.97 15.37
CA PRO A 195 -3.52 11.17 15.01
C PRO A 195 -3.63 11.01 13.49
N ALA A 196 -4.44 10.03 13.06
CA ALA A 196 -4.67 9.77 11.64
C ALA A 196 -6.16 9.71 11.31
N ILE A 197 -6.49 10.18 10.11
CA ILE A 197 -7.80 10.05 9.48
C ILE A 197 -7.67 9.44 8.09
N VAL A 198 -8.76 8.82 7.64
CA VAL A 198 -8.95 8.43 6.24
C VAL A 198 -10.13 9.18 5.66
N ASP A 199 -9.92 9.77 4.49
CA ASP A 199 -10.98 10.39 3.69
C ASP A 199 -11.42 9.42 2.59
N TYR A 200 -12.62 8.86 2.74
CA TYR A 200 -13.24 8.01 1.72
C TYR A 200 -13.99 8.86 0.70
N VAL A 201 -13.41 9.00 -0.49
CA VAL A 201 -14.13 9.54 -1.66
C VAL A 201 -15.05 8.43 -2.14
N HIS A 202 -16.33 8.51 -1.75
CA HIS A 202 -17.33 7.49 -2.03
C HIS A 202 -18.27 7.96 -3.13
N CYS A 203 -18.19 7.31 -4.29
CA CYS A 203 -19.04 7.63 -5.43
C CYS A 203 -19.81 6.39 -5.88
N THR A 204 -21.13 6.52 -5.97
CA THR A 204 -22.04 5.54 -6.58
C THR A 204 -22.57 6.12 -7.89
N LYS A 205 -23.48 5.41 -8.58
CA LYS A 205 -24.17 5.98 -9.76
C LYS A 205 -25.02 7.21 -9.39
N THR A 206 -25.69 7.19 -8.24
CA THR A 206 -26.70 8.19 -7.87
C THR A 206 -26.24 9.19 -6.82
N SER A 207 -25.13 8.93 -6.12
CA SER A 207 -24.61 9.80 -5.06
C SER A 207 -23.09 9.90 -5.10
N SER A 208 -22.54 10.97 -4.52
CA SER A 208 -21.13 11.08 -4.19
C SER A 208 -20.94 11.96 -2.96
N GLN A 209 -19.94 11.62 -2.15
CA GLN A 209 -19.56 12.35 -0.95
C GLN A 209 -18.16 11.95 -0.51
N VAL A 210 -17.52 12.79 0.31
CA VAL A 210 -16.34 12.39 1.09
C VAL A 210 -16.80 12.06 2.51
N VAL A 211 -16.37 10.90 3.02
CA VAL A 211 -16.63 10.48 4.40
C VAL A 211 -15.30 10.33 5.13
N SER A 212 -15.04 11.23 6.07
CA SER A 212 -13.85 11.21 6.93
C SER A 212 -14.07 10.27 8.11
N ARG A 213 -13.05 9.48 8.45
CA ARG A 213 -13.04 8.64 9.65
C ARG A 213 -11.72 8.72 10.38
N GLU A 214 -11.80 8.85 11.69
CA GLU A 214 -10.64 8.74 12.58
C GLU A 214 -10.21 7.28 12.71
N ILE A 215 -8.89 7.09 12.82
CA ILE A 215 -8.30 5.80 13.13
C ILE A 215 -8.16 5.67 14.64
N ASN A 216 -9.01 4.82 15.20
CA ASN A 216 -8.98 4.49 16.61
C ASN A 216 -7.93 3.41 16.89
N ASP A 217 -7.49 3.31 18.14
CA ASP A 217 -6.59 2.25 18.64
C ASP A 217 -5.32 2.04 17.79
N LEU A 218 -4.63 3.15 17.48
CA LEU A 218 -3.38 3.17 16.72
C LEU A 218 -2.35 2.19 17.30
N ASP A 219 -2.28 2.08 18.64
CA ASP A 219 -1.35 1.19 19.33
C ASP A 219 -1.62 -0.29 19.06
N HIS A 220 -2.90 -0.70 19.04
CA HIS A 220 -3.25 -2.07 18.68
C HIS A 220 -2.82 -2.38 17.24
N HIS A 221 -3.18 -1.54 16.29
CA HIS A 221 -2.84 -1.77 14.88
C HIS A 221 -1.32 -1.77 14.66
N PHE A 222 -0.59 -0.90 15.36
CA PHE A 222 0.87 -0.85 15.29
C PHE A 222 1.52 -2.09 15.93
N LYS A 223 0.96 -2.66 17.00
CA LYS A 223 1.41 -3.95 17.54
C LYS A 223 1.25 -5.09 16.52
N VAL A 224 0.15 -5.09 15.76
CA VAL A 224 -0.04 -6.07 14.66
C VAL A 224 1.02 -5.89 13.57
N VAL A 225 1.38 -4.65 13.23
CA VAL A 225 2.49 -4.36 12.30
C VAL A 225 3.80 -4.95 12.83
N ASN A 226 4.16 -4.70 14.09
CA ASN A 226 5.38 -5.26 14.70
C ASN A 226 5.40 -6.80 14.70
N GLN A 227 4.26 -7.42 15.02
CA GLN A 227 4.12 -8.87 14.98
C GLN A 227 4.30 -9.42 13.56
N ALA A 228 3.71 -8.77 12.57
CA ALA A 228 3.86 -9.15 11.17
C ALA A 228 5.33 -9.05 10.72
N VAL A 229 6.04 -7.95 11.01
CA VAL A 229 7.46 -7.80 10.67
C VAL A 229 8.31 -8.89 11.33
N SER A 230 8.08 -9.17 12.62
CA SER A 230 8.79 -10.26 13.29
C SER A 230 8.50 -11.63 12.68
N SER A 231 7.30 -11.85 12.17
CA SER A 231 6.90 -13.12 11.57
C SER A 231 7.45 -13.27 10.14
N MET A 232 7.53 -12.18 9.38
CA MET A 232 8.22 -12.11 8.09
C MET A 232 9.69 -12.49 8.25
N GLU A 233 10.37 -11.92 9.25
CA GLU A 233 11.78 -12.23 9.54
C GLU A 233 11.98 -13.71 9.86
N LYS A 234 11.18 -14.29 10.75
CA LYS A 234 11.26 -15.72 11.11
C LYS A 234 11.04 -16.67 9.94
N ILE A 235 10.21 -16.29 8.97
CA ILE A 235 10.00 -17.08 7.75
C ILE A 235 11.25 -17.00 6.87
N LEU A 236 11.79 -15.80 6.67
CA LEU A 236 13.00 -15.61 5.86
C LEU A 236 14.25 -16.21 6.50
N SER A 237 14.28 -16.38 7.83
CA SER A 237 15.40 -17.02 8.53
C SER A 237 15.45 -18.53 8.34
N PHE A 238 14.41 -19.16 7.76
CA PHE A 238 14.38 -20.60 7.56
C PHE A 238 15.43 -21.10 6.57
N SER A 239 15.64 -20.35 5.49
CA SER A 239 16.64 -20.69 4.47
C SER A 239 17.11 -19.43 3.74
N ASP A 240 18.32 -19.50 3.18
CA ASP A 240 18.81 -18.49 2.24
C ASP A 240 18.25 -18.73 0.82
N ASP A 241 17.63 -19.90 0.57
CA ASP A 241 16.91 -20.22 -0.67
C ASP A 241 15.41 -19.88 -0.55
N ILE A 242 14.97 -18.93 -1.37
CA ILE A 242 13.57 -18.51 -1.43
C ILE A 242 12.62 -19.64 -1.85
N GLN A 243 13.10 -20.64 -2.59
CA GLN A 243 12.29 -21.81 -2.95
C GLN A 243 12.01 -22.68 -1.73
N GLU A 244 13.02 -22.95 -0.90
CA GLU A 244 12.82 -23.71 0.34
C GLU A 244 11.83 -23.01 1.27
N ILE A 245 11.88 -21.68 1.36
CA ILE A 245 10.89 -20.87 2.09
C ILE A 245 9.50 -20.98 1.45
N ALA A 246 9.42 -20.90 0.12
CA ALA A 246 8.15 -21.03 -0.60
C ALA A 246 7.47 -22.37 -0.29
N PHE A 247 8.22 -23.46 -0.18
CA PHE A 247 7.69 -24.78 0.16
C PHE A 247 7.17 -24.94 1.60
N LEU A 248 7.37 -23.95 2.47
CA LEU A 248 6.71 -23.93 3.80
C LEU A 248 5.21 -23.64 3.72
N MET A 249 4.72 -23.20 2.56
CA MET A 249 3.33 -22.80 2.38
C MET A 249 2.79 -23.23 1.00
N VAL A 250 1.48 -23.46 0.93
CA VAL A 250 0.79 -23.79 -0.32
C VAL A 250 0.00 -22.57 -0.79
N PRO A 251 0.29 -21.99 -1.97
CA PRO A 251 -0.42 -20.82 -2.46
C PRO A 251 -1.87 -21.17 -2.83
N ASN A 252 -2.84 -20.42 -2.31
CA ASN A 252 -4.22 -20.49 -2.80
C ASN A 252 -4.36 -19.67 -4.09
N LEU A 253 -4.09 -20.29 -5.24
CA LEU A 253 -4.13 -19.63 -6.56
C LEU A 253 -5.57 -19.32 -7.05
N ASP A 254 -6.60 -19.78 -6.35
CA ASP A 254 -8.00 -19.42 -6.60
C ASP A 254 -8.40 -18.10 -5.91
N ASP A 255 -7.56 -17.55 -5.02
CA ASP A 255 -7.80 -16.24 -4.42
C ASP A 255 -7.78 -15.15 -5.51
N TRP A 256 -8.84 -14.33 -5.55
CA TRP A 256 -9.04 -13.25 -6.51
C TRP A 256 -7.91 -12.20 -6.51
N ARG A 257 -7.10 -12.16 -5.44
CA ARG A 257 -5.93 -11.27 -5.34
C ARG A 257 -4.82 -11.65 -6.30
N TRP A 258 -4.79 -12.86 -6.84
CA TRP A 258 -3.78 -13.27 -7.81
C TRP A 258 -4.15 -12.84 -9.22
N SER A 259 -3.30 -12.06 -9.87
CA SER A 259 -3.35 -11.83 -11.31
C SER A 259 -2.93 -13.10 -12.07
N GLU A 260 -3.33 -13.24 -13.33
CA GLU A 260 -2.97 -14.42 -14.12
C GLU A 260 -1.44 -14.54 -14.30
N LEU A 261 -0.75 -13.40 -14.42
CA LEU A 261 0.71 -13.37 -14.46
C LEU A 261 1.33 -13.83 -13.14
N GLU A 262 0.77 -13.39 -12.00
CA GLU A 262 1.22 -13.83 -10.69
C GLU A 262 1.00 -15.34 -10.51
N LYS A 263 -0.12 -15.90 -10.99
CA LYS A 263 -0.37 -17.35 -10.94
C LYS A 263 0.65 -18.14 -11.75
N GLN A 264 1.01 -17.65 -12.94
CA GLN A 264 2.04 -18.29 -13.75
C GLN A 264 3.42 -18.24 -13.09
N ALA A 265 3.77 -17.10 -12.49
CA ALA A 265 5.02 -16.95 -11.76
C ALA A 265 5.06 -17.82 -10.49
N ALA A 266 3.96 -17.88 -9.73
CA ALA A 266 3.82 -18.75 -8.57
C ALA A 266 3.96 -20.22 -8.98
N LYS A 267 3.31 -20.68 -10.06
CA LYS A 267 3.47 -22.06 -10.54
C LYS A 267 4.94 -22.41 -10.78
N LYS A 268 5.74 -21.48 -11.33
CA LYS A 268 7.18 -21.68 -11.54
C LYS A 268 7.93 -21.78 -10.20
N LEU A 269 7.68 -20.85 -9.28
CA LEU A 269 8.34 -20.82 -7.97
C LEU A 269 8.05 -22.08 -7.13
N TRP A 270 6.82 -22.60 -7.20
CA TRP A 270 6.38 -23.79 -6.45
C TRP A 270 6.50 -25.12 -7.20
N SER A 271 6.99 -25.14 -8.45
CA SER A 271 7.02 -26.38 -9.27
C SER A 271 8.12 -27.40 -8.95
N TYR A 272 9.02 -27.14 -8.00
CA TYR A 272 10.17 -28.03 -7.75
C TYR A 272 9.99 -28.98 -6.56
N LEU A 273 9.17 -30.03 -6.76
CA LEU A 273 9.30 -31.32 -6.04
C LEU A 273 9.29 -32.44 -7.09
N GLY A 274 10.45 -32.65 -7.72
CA GLY A 274 10.74 -33.85 -8.52
C GLY A 274 10.34 -33.79 -10.00
N SER A 275 11.30 -33.41 -10.84
CA SER A 275 11.58 -34.11 -12.10
C SER A 275 12.97 -34.73 -12.01
#